data_AF-A0A2D4F5J5-F1
#
_entry.id   AF-A0A2D4F5J5-F1
#
_cell.length_a   1.000
_cell.length_b   1.000
_cell.length_c   1.000
_cell.angle_alpha   90.00
_cell.angle_beta   90.00
_cell.angle_gamma   90.00
#
_symmetry.space_group_name_H-M   'P 1'
#
loop_
_entity.id
_entity.type
_entity.pdbx_description
1 polymer ?
#
loop_
_entity_poly.entity_id
_entity_poly.type
_entity_poly.pdbx_seq_one_letter_code
_entity_poly.pdbx_strand_id
1 'polypeptide(L)'
;VVLIAAVTSITSAQSNKLSSGLVGLGLTYALMVSNYLNWMVRNLADMELQLGAVKRLNALIKTEAENYEGLLSPAQIPQNWPDQGEIQIQNLSVRYDSTLKPVLKHVSAHISPGQKIGICGRTGSGKSSFSLAFFRMVDAFEGRIIIDGIDIAKLPLQTLRSRLSIILQDPILFSGTIRFNLDPENKCTDSTLWEALEIA
;
A
#
# COMPACT_ATOMS: atom_id res chain seq x y z
N VAL A 1 -9.63 -30.61 41.85
CA VAL A 1 -10.55 -29.66 42.51
C VAL A 1 -11.81 -30.36 43.00
N VAL A 2 -12.59 -31.00 42.12
CA VAL A 2 -13.83 -31.73 42.50
C VAL A 2 -13.62 -32.78 43.59
N LEU A 3 -12.59 -33.62 43.49
CA LEU A 3 -12.31 -34.68 44.48
C LEU A 3 -11.95 -34.10 45.86
N ILE A 4 -11.18 -33.02 45.90
CA ILE A 4 -10.82 -32.33 47.15
C ILE A 4 -12.07 -31.68 47.77
N ALA A 5 -12.89 -31.00 46.95
CA ALA A 5 -14.13 -30.38 47.41
C ALA A 5 -15.16 -31.41 47.89
N ALA A 6 -15.24 -32.59 47.26
CA ALA A 6 -16.08 -33.68 47.71
C ALA A 6 -15.61 -34.24 49.06
N VAL A 7 -14.31 -34.46 49.24
CA VAL A 7 -13.72 -34.96 50.51
C VAL A 7 -13.89 -33.95 51.65
N THR A 8 -13.70 -32.65 51.41
CA THR A 8 -13.92 -31.61 52.42
C THR A 8 -15.39 -31.41 52.75
N SER A 9 -16.29 -31.60 51.76
CA SER A 9 -17.74 -31.57 51.96
C SER A 9 -18.23 -32.74 52.83
N ILE A 10 -17.71 -33.95 52.60
CA ILE A 10 -18.07 -35.15 53.38
C ILE A 10 -17.56 -35.04 54.82
N THR A 11 -16.31 -34.60 55.02
CA THR A 11 -15.72 -34.45 56.36
C THR A 11 -16.34 -33.31 57.17
N SER A 12 -16.77 -32.22 56.52
CA SER A 12 -17.49 -31.12 57.19
C SER A 12 -18.94 -31.47 57.54
N ALA A 13 -19.62 -32.24 56.70
CA ALA A 13 -20.95 -32.77 57.00
C ALA A 13 -20.92 -33.74 58.20
N GLN A 14 -19.88 -34.55 58.32
CA GLN A 14 -19.70 -35.48 59.45
C GLN A 14 -19.34 -34.79 60.77
N SER A 15 -18.74 -33.60 60.72
CA SER A 15 -18.30 -32.87 61.92
C SER A 15 -19.30 -31.80 62.42
N ASN A 16 -20.46 -31.65 61.77
CA ASN A 16 -21.54 -30.69 62.13
C ASN A 16 -21.10 -29.22 62.24
N LYS A 17 -19.95 -28.84 61.66
CA LYS A 17 -19.36 -27.50 61.80
C LYS A 17 -19.88 -26.46 60.79
N LEU A 18 -20.53 -26.90 59.70
CA LEU A 18 -20.96 -26.04 58.59
C LEU A 18 -22.41 -26.34 58.19
N SER A 19 -23.13 -25.29 57.77
CA SER A 19 -24.49 -25.44 57.23
C SER A 19 -24.47 -26.25 55.94
N SER A 20 -25.36 -27.23 55.82
CA SER A 20 -25.50 -28.12 54.66
C SER A 20 -25.69 -27.35 53.34
N GLY A 21 -26.33 -26.16 53.39
CA GLY A 21 -26.48 -25.28 52.23
C GLY A 21 -25.14 -24.75 51.69
N LEU A 22 -24.20 -24.39 52.57
CA LEU A 22 -22.86 -23.93 52.19
C LEU A 22 -22.03 -25.05 51.57
N VAL A 23 -22.20 -26.28 52.07
CA VAL A 23 -21.53 -27.48 51.53
C VAL A 23 -22.02 -27.78 50.11
N GLY A 24 -23.34 -27.73 49.87
CA GLY A 24 -23.91 -27.91 48.53
C GLY A 24 -23.49 -26.83 47.52
N LEU A 25 -23.39 -25.57 47.98
CA LEU A 25 -22.87 -24.47 47.17
C LEU A 25 -21.39 -24.67 46.80
N GLY A 26 -20.56 -25.07 47.77
CA GLY A 26 -19.14 -25.36 47.55
C GLY A 26 -18.91 -26.48 46.53
N LEU A 27 -19.70 -27.56 46.61
CA LEU A 27 -19.62 -28.66 45.65
C LEU A 27 -20.07 -28.24 44.24
N THR A 28 -21.14 -27.45 44.13
CA THR A 28 -21.64 -26.93 42.85
C THR A 28 -20.58 -26.04 42.18
N TYR A 29 -19.93 -25.15 42.94
CA TYR A 29 -18.83 -24.34 42.41
C TYR A 29 -17.60 -25.18 42.03
N ALA A 30 -17.25 -26.20 42.82
CA ALA A 30 -16.12 -27.06 42.50
C ALA A 30 -16.29 -27.81 41.16
N LEU A 31 -17.52 -28.19 40.81
CA LEU A 31 -17.85 -28.78 39.51
C LEU A 31 -17.76 -27.75 38.37
N MET A 32 -18.31 -26.54 38.57
CA MET A 32 -18.32 -25.50 37.53
C MET A 32 -16.92 -24.96 37.21
N VAL A 33 -16.05 -24.82 38.22
CA VAL A 33 -14.68 -24.27 38.06
C VAL A 33 -13.86 -25.08 37.06
N SER A 34 -13.97 -26.41 37.06
CA SER A 34 -13.22 -27.25 36.10
C SER A 34 -13.62 -26.98 34.65
N ASN A 35 -14.91 -26.74 34.38
CA ASN A 35 -15.39 -26.41 33.04
C ASN A 35 -14.96 -25.00 32.63
N TYR A 36 -15.05 -24.02 33.53
CA TYR A 36 -14.60 -22.66 33.24
C TYR A 36 -13.10 -22.58 32.98
N LEU A 37 -12.27 -23.33 33.70
CA LEU A 37 -10.83 -23.39 33.44
C LEU A 37 -10.52 -23.99 32.07
N ASN A 38 -11.21 -25.08 31.67
CA ASN A 38 -11.03 -25.66 30.35
C ASN A 38 -11.44 -24.66 29.25
N TRP A 39 -12.57 -23.99 29.42
CA TRP A 39 -13.06 -22.99 28.47
C TRP A 39 -12.12 -21.78 28.40
N MET A 40 -11.60 -21.32 29.54
CA MET A 40 -10.62 -20.23 29.62
C MET A 40 -9.36 -20.53 28.80
N VAL A 41 -8.77 -21.73 28.97
CA VAL A 41 -7.55 -22.10 28.23
C VAL A 41 -7.82 -22.17 26.73
N ARG A 42 -8.96 -22.73 26.32
CA ARG A 42 -9.36 -22.79 24.90
C ARG A 42 -9.54 -21.40 24.30
N ASN A 43 -10.32 -20.53 24.97
CA ASN A 43 -10.54 -19.17 24.49
C ASN A 43 -9.25 -18.35 24.46
N LEU A 44 -8.32 -18.56 25.38
CA LEU A 44 -7.04 -17.87 25.36
C LEU A 44 -6.22 -18.28 24.12
N ALA A 45 -6.18 -19.57 23.79
CA ALA A 45 -5.51 -20.07 22.59
C ALA A 45 -6.19 -19.55 21.30
N ASP A 46 -7.53 -19.56 21.25
CA ASP A 46 -8.28 -19.04 20.10
C ASP A 46 -8.07 -17.52 19.93
N MET A 47 -8.04 -16.77 21.03
CA MET A 47 -7.75 -15.33 21.03
C MET A 47 -6.33 -15.04 20.53
N GLU A 48 -5.34 -15.82 20.97
CA GLU A 48 -3.95 -15.66 20.50
C GLU A 48 -3.85 -15.89 18.99
N LEU A 49 -4.52 -16.92 18.47
CA LEU A 49 -4.58 -17.20 17.03
C LEU A 49 -5.24 -16.07 16.24
N GLN A 50 -6.35 -15.51 16.75
CA GLN A 50 -7.04 -14.38 16.13
C GLN A 50 -6.22 -13.08 16.17
N LEU A 51 -5.51 -12.82 17.27
CA LEU A 51 -4.59 -11.69 17.38
C LEU A 51 -3.45 -11.76 16.36
N GLY A 52 -3.09 -12.96 15.88
CA GLY A 52 -2.18 -13.13 14.76
C GLY A 52 -2.63 -12.43 13.48
N ALA A 53 -3.94 -12.34 13.20
CA ALA A 53 -4.47 -11.58 12.07
C ALA A 53 -4.27 -10.07 12.26
N VAL A 54 -4.58 -9.56 13.46
CA VAL A 54 -4.39 -8.14 13.81
C VAL A 54 -2.91 -7.75 13.75
N LYS A 55 -2.01 -8.63 14.22
CA LYS A 55 -0.55 -8.41 14.13
C LYS A 55 -0.08 -8.26 12.68
N ARG A 56 -0.60 -9.08 11.75
CA ARG A 56 -0.28 -8.99 10.32
C ARG A 56 -0.80 -7.70 9.69
N LEU A 57 -2.03 -7.30 10.01
CA LEU A 57 -2.59 -6.02 9.53
C LEU A 57 -1.76 -4.84 10.04
N ASN A 58 -1.41 -4.84 11.32
CA ASN A 58 -0.59 -3.77 11.91
C ASN A 58 0.82 -3.73 11.30
N ALA A 59 1.38 -4.87 10.87
CA ALA A 59 2.65 -4.90 10.17
C ALA A 59 2.56 -4.22 8.78
N LEU A 60 1.46 -4.45 8.06
CA LEU A 60 1.22 -3.82 6.74
C LEU A 60 0.96 -2.31 6.85
N ILE A 61 0.25 -1.85 7.88
CA ILE A 61 0.00 -0.42 8.08
C ILE A 61 1.29 0.37 8.36
N LYS A 62 2.32 -0.31 8.90
CA LYS A 62 3.61 0.31 9.26
C LYS A 62 4.62 0.35 8.12
N THR A 63 4.31 -0.18 6.94
CA THR A 63 5.21 -0.08 5.79
C THR A 63 5.31 1.38 5.34
N GLU A 64 6.49 1.76 4.83
CA GLU A 64 6.70 3.09 4.29
C GLU A 64 5.76 3.36 3.11
N ALA A 65 5.03 4.47 3.18
CA ALA A 65 4.14 4.91 2.11
C ALA A 65 4.91 5.79 1.12
N GLU A 66 4.56 5.70 -0.16
CA GLU A 66 5.04 6.64 -1.17
C GLU A 66 4.62 8.06 -0.79
N ASN A 67 5.55 9.01 -0.83
CA ASN A 67 5.26 10.41 -0.51
C ASN A 67 4.62 11.12 -1.72
N TYR A 68 3.34 11.43 -1.63
CA TYR A 68 2.59 12.16 -2.65
C TYR A 68 2.78 13.67 -2.59
N GLU A 69 3.27 14.20 -1.46
CA GLU A 69 3.49 15.61 -1.25
C GLU A 69 4.71 16.09 -2.03
N GLY A 70 4.54 17.24 -2.70
CA GLY A 70 5.62 17.95 -3.35
C GLY A 70 6.22 19.02 -2.44
N LEU A 71 7.44 19.45 -2.76
CA LEU A 71 8.03 20.64 -2.15
C LEU A 71 7.38 21.92 -2.68
N LEU A 72 6.83 21.87 -3.90
CA LEU A 72 6.10 22.97 -4.52
C LEU A 72 4.62 22.88 -4.19
N SER A 73 4.05 24.02 -3.79
CA SER A 73 2.60 24.11 -3.61
C SER A 73 1.90 24.17 -4.98
N PRO A 74 0.65 23.70 -5.10
CA PRO A 74 -0.10 23.78 -6.36
C PRO A 74 -0.20 25.19 -6.96
N ALA A 75 -0.14 26.23 -6.12
CA ALA A 75 -0.17 27.62 -6.56
C ALA A 75 1.14 28.09 -7.24
N GLN A 76 2.26 27.40 -7.00
CA GLN A 76 3.56 27.71 -7.62
C GLN A 76 3.73 27.02 -8.98
N ILE A 77 2.85 26.07 -9.31
CA ILE A 77 2.89 25.32 -10.56
C ILE A 77 1.96 26.03 -11.55
N PRO A 78 2.44 26.44 -12.73
CA PRO A 78 1.59 27.03 -13.75
C PRO A 78 0.43 26.08 -14.11
N GLN A 79 -0.79 26.60 -14.25
CA GLN A 79 -1.97 25.77 -14.52
C GLN A 79 -1.87 25.02 -15.87
N ASN A 80 -1.19 25.62 -16.84
CA ASN A 80 -0.93 25.05 -18.15
C ASN A 80 0.32 24.16 -18.19
N TRP A 81 1.03 23.95 -17.06
CA TRP A 81 2.22 23.09 -17.07
C TRP A 81 1.84 21.62 -17.32
N PRO A 82 2.63 20.88 -18.12
CA PRO A 82 3.69 21.36 -19.01
C PRO A 82 3.11 22.06 -20.25
N ASP A 83 3.73 23.16 -20.67
CA ASP A 83 3.28 24.04 -21.75
C ASP A 83 4.00 23.72 -23.07
N GLN A 84 5.33 23.67 -23.05
CA GLN A 84 6.17 23.47 -24.25
C GLN A 84 6.61 22.00 -24.38
N GLY A 85 6.73 21.29 -23.26
CA GLY A 85 7.23 19.91 -23.23
C GLY A 85 8.74 19.81 -23.46
N GLU A 86 9.51 20.84 -23.10
CA GLU A 86 10.97 20.76 -23.05
C GLU A 86 11.40 19.83 -21.90
N ILE A 87 12.26 18.85 -22.19
CA ILE A 87 12.76 17.92 -21.18
C ILE A 87 14.29 18.02 -21.11
N GLN A 88 14.80 18.24 -19.90
CA GLN A 88 16.22 18.23 -19.61
C GLN A 88 16.54 17.16 -18.56
N ILE A 89 17.42 16.23 -18.94
CA ILE A 89 17.91 15.17 -18.07
C ILE A 89 19.36 15.47 -17.75
N GLN A 90 19.67 15.59 -16.47
CA GLN A 90 20.99 16.05 -16.01
C GLN A 90 21.60 15.00 -15.07
N ASN A 91 22.58 14.25 -15.57
CA ASN A 91 23.35 13.22 -14.84
C ASN A 91 22.47 12.24 -14.05
N LEU A 92 21.36 11.81 -14.64
CA LEU A 92 20.38 10.97 -13.99
C LEU A 92 20.94 9.56 -13.71
N SER A 93 20.93 9.15 -12.45
CA SER A 93 21.18 7.78 -12.02
C SER A 93 20.01 7.26 -11.18
N VAL A 94 19.49 6.09 -11.54
CA VAL A 94 18.32 5.49 -10.88
C VAL A 94 18.60 4.07 -10.42
N ARG A 95 17.95 3.66 -9.32
CA ARG A 95 18.00 2.30 -8.77
C ARG A 95 16.66 1.91 -8.16
N TYR A 96 16.33 0.63 -8.21
CA TYR A 96 15.08 0.11 -7.63
C TYR A 96 15.12 -0.01 -6.11
N ASP A 97 16.32 -0.22 -5.56
CA ASP A 97 16.53 -0.35 -4.13
C ASP A 97 17.90 0.22 -3.77
N SER A 98 18.01 0.77 -2.57
CA SER A 98 19.24 1.39 -2.07
C SER A 98 20.44 0.43 -2.02
N THR A 99 20.19 -0.87 -1.85
CA THR A 99 21.18 -1.95 -1.80
C THR A 99 21.56 -2.48 -3.18
N LEU A 100 20.74 -2.22 -4.21
CA LEU A 100 20.95 -2.71 -5.56
C LEU A 100 21.84 -1.77 -6.39
N LYS A 101 22.46 -2.35 -7.41
CA LYS A 101 23.27 -1.59 -8.37
C LYS A 101 22.37 -0.64 -9.19
N PRO A 102 22.88 0.56 -9.55
CA PRO A 102 22.15 1.47 -10.43
C PRO A 102 21.84 0.84 -11.79
N VAL A 103 20.60 1.04 -12.26
CA VAL A 103 20.12 0.58 -13.57
C VAL A 103 20.49 1.59 -14.66
N LEU A 104 20.33 2.89 -14.35
CA LEU A 104 20.82 3.99 -15.18
C LEU A 104 21.93 4.71 -14.43
N LYS A 105 22.92 5.22 -15.18
CA LYS A 105 24.10 5.88 -14.63
C LYS A 105 24.42 7.12 -15.47
N HIS A 106 24.41 8.29 -14.83
CA HIS A 106 24.82 9.56 -15.42
C HIS A 106 24.19 9.84 -16.81
N VAL A 107 22.90 9.53 -16.97
CA VAL A 107 22.20 9.79 -18.22
C VAL A 107 21.96 11.30 -18.35
N SER A 108 22.45 11.89 -19.42
CA SER A 108 22.25 13.31 -19.74
C SER A 108 21.69 13.43 -21.15
N ALA A 109 20.59 14.14 -21.29
CA ALA A 109 19.91 14.34 -22.56
C ALA A 109 19.07 15.62 -22.53
N HIS A 110 18.86 16.20 -23.70
CA HIS A 110 17.98 17.34 -23.92
C HIS A 110 17.00 17.01 -25.04
N ILE A 111 15.72 17.22 -24.79
CA ILE A 111 14.65 17.00 -25.75
C ILE A 111 13.94 18.34 -25.92
N SER A 112 13.99 18.87 -27.13
CA SER A 112 13.38 20.16 -27.46
C SER A 112 11.85 20.05 -27.56
N PRO A 113 11.11 21.16 -27.36
CA PRO A 113 9.66 21.21 -27.57
C PRO A 113 9.23 20.60 -28.91
N GLY A 114 8.19 19.76 -28.89
CA GLY A 114 7.64 19.10 -30.08
C GLY A 114 8.51 18.00 -30.70
N GLN A 115 9.69 17.71 -30.13
CA GLN A 115 10.60 16.72 -30.67
C GLN A 115 10.14 15.29 -30.35
N LYS A 116 10.08 14.43 -31.38
CA LYS A 116 9.79 13.00 -31.23
C LYS A 116 11.10 12.23 -31.15
N ILE A 117 11.31 11.51 -30.06
CA ILE A 117 12.52 10.72 -29.80
C ILE A 117 12.18 9.23 -29.71
N GLY A 118 12.98 8.41 -30.39
CA GLY A 118 12.97 6.96 -30.23
C GLY A 118 14.11 6.49 -29.35
N ILE A 119 13.83 5.65 -28.36
CA ILE A 119 14.84 5.04 -27.48
C ILE A 119 14.96 3.56 -27.80
N CYS A 120 16.12 3.13 -28.28
CA CYS A 120 16.41 1.75 -28.61
C CYS A 120 17.58 1.19 -27.79
N GLY A 121 17.67 -0.13 -27.70
CA GLY A 121 18.73 -0.81 -26.94
C GLY A 121 18.37 -2.25 -26.63
N ARG A 122 19.37 -3.07 -26.26
CA ARG A 122 19.16 -4.48 -25.92
C ARG A 122 18.13 -4.66 -24.80
N THR A 123 17.46 -5.81 -24.77
CA THR A 123 16.60 -6.18 -23.63
C THR A 123 17.40 -6.14 -22.33
N GLY A 124 16.82 -5.56 -21.28
CA GLY A 124 17.51 -5.34 -20.00
C GLY A 124 18.40 -4.09 -19.93
N SER A 125 18.49 -3.27 -20.98
CA SER A 125 19.32 -2.05 -20.98
C SER A 125 18.75 -0.87 -20.17
N GLY A 126 17.66 -1.08 -19.41
CA GLY A 126 17.04 -0.03 -18.60
C GLY A 126 16.06 0.89 -19.32
N LYS A 127 15.59 0.58 -20.54
CA LYS A 127 14.60 1.39 -21.29
C LYS A 127 13.30 1.59 -20.50
N SER A 128 12.71 0.51 -20.00
CA SER A 128 11.49 0.59 -19.19
C SER A 128 11.74 1.33 -17.89
N SER A 129 12.90 1.12 -17.25
CA SER A 129 13.30 1.85 -16.04
C SER A 129 13.47 3.35 -16.30
N PHE A 130 13.96 3.73 -17.48
CA PHE A 130 14.03 5.12 -17.93
C PHE A 130 12.64 5.74 -18.07
N SER A 131 11.69 5.03 -18.70
CA SER A 131 10.29 5.48 -18.75
C SER A 131 9.68 5.64 -17.35
N LEU A 132 9.92 4.69 -16.45
CA LEU A 132 9.41 4.74 -15.07
C LEU A 132 10.01 5.88 -14.23
N ALA A 133 11.25 6.31 -14.54
CA ALA A 133 11.89 7.44 -13.87
C ALA A 133 11.12 8.76 -14.09
N PHE A 134 10.52 8.96 -15.28
CA PHE A 134 9.68 10.14 -15.55
C PHE A 134 8.42 10.19 -14.67
N PHE A 135 7.85 9.04 -14.32
CA PHE A 135 6.68 8.94 -13.44
C PHE A 135 7.07 8.90 -11.95
N ARG A 136 8.37 9.04 -11.64
CA ARG A 136 8.94 8.88 -10.30
C ARG A 136 8.49 7.57 -9.63
N MET A 137 8.42 6.49 -10.42
CA MET A 137 8.14 5.13 -9.91
C MET A 137 9.42 4.37 -9.52
N VAL A 138 10.59 4.93 -9.87
CA VAL A 138 11.91 4.44 -9.49
C VAL A 138 12.71 5.62 -8.99
N ASP A 139 13.41 5.45 -7.86
CA ASP A 139 14.13 6.54 -7.22
C ASP A 139 15.38 6.94 -8.01
N ALA A 140 15.45 8.23 -8.33
CA ALA A 140 16.67 8.89 -8.76
C ALA A 140 17.48 9.27 -7.51
N PHE A 141 18.65 8.67 -7.35
CA PHE A 141 19.55 8.98 -6.22
C PHE A 141 20.62 10.00 -6.60
N GLU A 142 20.76 10.30 -7.90
CA GLU A 142 21.69 11.29 -8.44
C GLU A 142 21.08 11.92 -9.69
N GLY A 143 21.41 13.19 -9.92
CA GLY A 143 20.90 13.95 -11.04
C GLY A 143 19.44 14.35 -10.88
N ARG A 144 18.82 14.80 -11.98
CA ARG A 144 17.42 15.25 -11.99
C ARG A 144 16.83 15.25 -13.39
N ILE A 145 15.49 15.24 -13.43
CA ILE A 145 14.69 15.43 -14.64
C ILE A 145 13.94 16.75 -14.48
N ILE A 146 14.08 17.62 -15.46
CA ILE A 146 13.45 18.94 -15.51
C ILE A 146 12.51 18.95 -16.70
N ILE A 147 11.26 19.39 -16.50
CA ILE A 147 10.28 19.58 -17.56
C ILE A 147 9.80 21.03 -17.51
N ASP A 148 9.96 21.75 -18.62
CA ASP A 148 9.65 23.19 -18.75
C ASP A 148 10.23 24.04 -17.60
N GLY A 149 11.51 23.79 -17.26
CA GLY A 149 12.23 24.50 -16.21
C GLY A 149 11.91 24.06 -14.77
N ILE A 150 10.95 23.15 -14.56
CA ILE A 150 10.57 22.65 -13.23
C ILE A 150 11.15 21.26 -12.99
N ASP A 151 11.85 21.09 -11.87
CA ASP A 151 12.34 19.80 -11.39
C ASP A 151 11.17 18.94 -10.90
N ILE A 152 10.96 17.78 -11.54
CA ILE A 152 9.81 16.90 -11.25
C ILE A 152 9.89 16.29 -9.84
N ALA A 153 11.08 16.21 -9.24
CA ALA A 153 11.25 15.71 -7.88
C ALA A 153 10.56 16.61 -6.84
N LYS A 154 10.34 17.89 -7.19
CA LYS A 154 9.72 18.89 -6.32
C LYS A 154 8.19 18.97 -6.48
N LEU A 155 7.64 18.36 -7.53
CA LEU A 155 6.21 18.38 -7.81
C LEU A 155 5.45 17.38 -6.94
N PRO A 156 4.19 17.68 -6.57
CA PRO A 156 3.28 16.66 -6.07
C PRO A 156 3.08 15.55 -7.11
N LEU A 157 3.11 14.29 -6.68
CA LEU A 157 3.08 13.14 -7.60
C LEU A 157 1.80 13.09 -8.43
N GLN A 158 0.66 13.45 -7.85
CA GLN A 158 -0.62 13.50 -8.58
C GLN A 158 -0.59 14.52 -9.72
N THR A 159 -0.01 15.70 -9.47
CA THR A 159 0.14 16.74 -10.50
C THR A 159 1.05 16.28 -11.62
N LEU A 160 2.17 15.63 -11.31
CA LEU A 160 3.07 15.07 -12.31
C LEU A 160 2.39 13.99 -13.16
N ARG A 161 1.77 12.99 -12.50
CA ARG A 161 1.20 11.80 -13.16
C ARG A 161 -0.09 12.10 -13.94
N SER A 162 -0.82 13.15 -13.59
CA SER A 162 -2.00 13.61 -14.35
C SER A 162 -1.65 14.34 -15.66
N ARG A 163 -0.39 14.78 -15.81
CA ARG A 163 0.08 15.54 -16.99
C ARG A 163 0.94 14.71 -17.95
N LEU A 164 1.24 13.47 -17.59
CA LEU A 164 2.02 12.54 -18.40
C LEU A 164 1.16 11.32 -18.75
N SER A 165 1.27 10.85 -19.99
CA SER A 165 0.58 9.65 -20.46
C SER A 165 1.59 8.57 -20.83
N ILE A 166 1.24 7.31 -20.54
CA ILE A 166 2.06 6.14 -20.88
C ILE A 166 1.15 5.02 -21.39
N ILE A 167 1.63 4.29 -22.39
CA ILE A 167 1.03 3.05 -22.87
C ILE A 167 1.90 1.91 -22.35
N LEU A 168 1.29 0.97 -21.64
CA LEU A 168 1.99 -0.20 -21.10
C LEU A 168 2.29 -1.21 -22.21
N GLN A 169 3.38 -1.98 -22.01
CA GLN A 169 3.71 -3.08 -22.94
C GLN A 169 2.63 -4.16 -22.96
N ASP A 170 2.12 -4.51 -21.77
CA ASP A 170 0.98 -5.41 -21.61
C ASP A 170 -0.25 -4.59 -21.19
N PRO A 171 -1.24 -4.37 -22.06
CA PRO A 171 -2.42 -3.59 -21.74
C PRO A 171 -3.30 -4.34 -20.74
N ILE A 172 -3.77 -3.63 -19.71
CA ILE A 172 -4.68 -4.16 -18.69
C ILE A 172 -5.97 -3.34 -18.77
N LEU A 173 -7.11 -4.03 -18.82
CA LEU A 173 -8.44 -3.43 -18.68
C LEU A 173 -9.02 -3.79 -17.33
N PHE A 174 -9.58 -2.79 -16.64
CA PHE A 174 -10.30 -3.01 -15.39
C PHE A 174 -11.70 -3.55 -15.67
N SER A 175 -12.17 -4.44 -14.79
CA SER A 175 -13.55 -4.93 -14.85
C SER A 175 -14.52 -3.76 -14.64
N GLY A 176 -15.41 -3.53 -15.59
CA GLY A 176 -16.32 -2.39 -15.57
C GLY A 176 -16.86 -2.07 -16.96
N THR A 177 -17.36 -0.86 -17.14
CA THR A 177 -17.83 -0.38 -18.44
C THR A 177 -16.66 0.08 -19.31
N ILE A 178 -16.88 0.15 -20.63
CA ILE A 178 -15.91 0.77 -21.56
C ILE A 178 -15.66 2.22 -21.14
N ARG A 179 -16.73 2.97 -20.81
CA ARG A 179 -16.63 4.35 -20.32
C ARG A 179 -15.71 4.45 -19.10
N PHE A 180 -15.85 3.55 -18.12
CA PHE A 180 -15.00 3.56 -16.92
C PHE A 180 -13.51 3.36 -17.24
N ASN A 181 -13.20 2.50 -18.22
CA ASN A 181 -11.83 2.29 -18.66
C ASN A 181 -11.25 3.49 -19.44
N LEU A 182 -12.11 4.28 -20.10
CA LEU A 182 -11.71 5.48 -20.84
C LEU A 182 -11.61 6.73 -19.95
N ASP A 183 -12.56 6.92 -19.04
CA ASP A 183 -12.69 8.08 -18.17
C ASP A 183 -13.23 7.67 -16.79
N PRO A 184 -12.37 7.16 -15.90
CA PRO A 184 -12.78 6.69 -14.58
C PRO A 184 -13.27 7.83 -13.67
N GLU A 185 -12.86 9.07 -13.93
CA GLU A 185 -13.23 10.25 -13.15
C GLU A 185 -14.49 10.97 -13.69
N ASN A 186 -15.06 10.51 -14.81
CA ASN A 186 -16.19 11.13 -15.50
C ASN A 186 -15.99 12.63 -15.78
N LYS A 187 -14.79 13.01 -16.23
CA LYS A 187 -14.46 14.40 -16.58
C LYS A 187 -14.90 14.80 -18.00
N CYS A 188 -15.08 13.83 -18.88
CA CYS A 188 -15.30 14.03 -20.32
C CYS A 188 -16.76 13.75 -20.72
N THR A 189 -17.24 14.45 -21.75
CA THR A 189 -18.57 14.20 -22.33
C THR A 189 -18.53 13.00 -23.29
N ASP A 190 -19.69 12.38 -23.51
CA ASP A 190 -19.83 11.25 -24.43
C ASP A 190 -19.35 11.58 -25.85
N SER A 191 -19.56 12.81 -26.30
CA SER A 191 -19.09 13.26 -27.62
C SER A 191 -17.56 13.19 -27.75
N THR A 192 -16.82 13.62 -26.72
CA THR A 192 -15.35 13.57 -26.71
C THR A 192 -14.84 12.15 -26.66
N LEU A 193 -15.52 11.27 -25.92
CA LEU A 193 -15.17 9.84 -25.88
C LEU A 193 -15.43 9.16 -27.23
N TRP A 194 -16.53 9.51 -27.92
CA TRP A 194 -16.81 9.01 -29.26
C TRP A 194 -15.74 9.44 -30.27
N GLU A 195 -15.35 10.73 -30.26
CA GLU A 195 -14.28 11.24 -31.12
C GLU A 195 -12.95 10.49 -30.89
N ALA A 196 -12.59 10.25 -29.62
CA ALA A 196 -11.40 9.49 -29.29
C ALA A 196 -11.44 8.04 -29.78
N LEU A 197 -12.62 7.40 -29.76
CA LEU A 197 -12.83 6.03 -30.24
C LEU A 197 -12.87 5.92 -31.77
N GLU A 198 -13.26 6.97 -32.49
CA GLU A 198 -13.24 6.98 -33.96
C GLU A 198 -11.84 7.13 -34.54
N ILE A 199 -10.94 7.82 -33.82
CA ILE A 199 -9.55 8.04 -34.23
C ILE A 199 -8.67 6.81 -33.94
N ALA A 200 -9.05 6.01 -32.93
CA ALA A 200 -8.32 4.83 -32.47
C ALA A 200 -8.48 3.62 -33.40
#